data_AF-A0A7X6YXK9-F1
#
_entry.id   AF-A0A7X6YXK9-F1
#
_cell.length_a   1.000
_cell.length_b   1.000
_cell.length_c   1.000
_cell.angle_alpha   90.00
_cell.angle_beta   90.00
_cell.angle_gamma   90.00
#
_symmetry.space_group_name_H-M   'P 1'
#
loop_
_entity.id
_entity.type
_entity.pdbx_description
1 polymer ?
#
loop_
_entity_poly.entity_id
_entity_poly.type
_entity_poly.pdbx_seq_one_letter_code
_entity_poly.pdbx_strand_id
1 'polypeptide(L)'
;NQELDQRNDQLYNYIRTLENELSGSEAGAIAQIIEEKESYAIFAGLRKVENEGVVITLSCKAPARMRDSVLRQFINELASLGAQAVSINGERKVSTTEIRAVDDQIVINGVRFDRNSTFEIKSIVEPDTIDNYVIPYLENVKSVLLEELTGENWTITIKHENKVVIPALSEDRISYQKDLLLPVE
;
A
#
# COMPACT_ATOMS: atom_id res chain seq x y z
N ASN A 1 18.82 1.20 -11.66
CA ASN A 1 19.21 0.14 -10.70
C ASN A 1 20.57 0.43 -10.06
N GLN A 2 21.67 0.45 -10.80
CA GLN A 2 23.00 0.76 -10.20
C GLN A 2 23.06 2.10 -9.46
N GLU A 3 22.43 3.15 -9.98
CA GLU A 3 22.43 4.48 -9.34
C GLU A 3 21.54 4.54 -8.08
N LEU A 4 20.48 3.74 -8.05
CA LEU A 4 19.58 3.58 -6.90
C LEU A 4 20.24 2.73 -5.81
N ASP A 5 20.92 1.65 -6.20
CA ASP A 5 21.71 0.81 -5.29
C ASP A 5 22.86 1.62 -4.69
N GLN A 6 23.56 2.41 -5.51
CA GLN A 6 24.61 3.32 -5.02
C GLN A 6 24.09 4.37 -4.05
N ARG A 7 22.91 4.93 -4.29
CA ARG A 7 22.33 5.94 -3.39
C ARG A 7 21.83 5.35 -2.09
N ASN A 8 21.24 4.16 -2.14
CA ASN A 8 20.91 3.39 -0.94
C ASN A 8 22.17 3.02 -0.16
N ASP A 9 23.21 2.51 -0.82
CA ASP A 9 24.49 2.16 -0.18
C ASP A 9 25.18 3.39 0.43
N GLN A 10 25.10 4.55 -0.23
CA GLN A 10 25.60 5.81 0.32
C GLN A 10 24.81 6.25 1.57
N LEU A 11 23.48 6.11 1.54
CA LEU A 11 22.63 6.44 2.70
C LEU A 11 22.87 5.47 3.86
N TYR A 12 23.04 4.18 3.59
CA TYR A 12 23.40 3.18 4.61
C TYR A 12 24.78 3.44 5.20
N ASN A 13 25.76 3.79 4.37
CA ASN A 13 27.08 4.14 4.85
C ASN A 13 27.07 5.46 5.63
N TYR A 14 26.27 6.45 5.23
CA TYR A 14 26.13 7.71 5.96
C TYR A 14 25.47 7.49 7.33
N ILE A 15 24.41 6.68 7.39
CA ILE A 15 23.78 6.26 8.64
C ILE A 15 24.79 5.53 9.53
N ARG A 16 25.56 4.59 8.98
CA ARG A 16 26.61 3.86 9.71
C ARG A 16 27.75 4.76 10.18
N THR A 17 28.05 5.81 9.43
CA THR A 17 29.08 6.79 9.82
C THR A 17 28.58 7.65 10.98
N LEU A 18 27.30 8.07 10.94
CA LEU A 18 26.65 8.74 12.06
C LEU A 18 26.56 7.84 13.31
N GLU A 19 26.27 6.54 13.15
CA GLU A 19 26.29 5.56 14.24
C GLU A 19 27.67 5.45 14.92
N ASN A 20 28.76 5.56 14.14
CA ASN A 20 30.12 5.46 14.64
C ASN A 20 30.65 6.78 15.23
N GLU A 21 30.27 7.94 14.68
CA GLU A 21 30.70 9.25 15.18
C GLU A 21 30.05 9.61 16.53
N LEU A 22 28.90 9.00 16.87
CA LEU A 22 28.19 9.22 18.13
C LEU A 22 28.45 8.16 19.22
N SER A 23 29.43 7.26 19.06
CA SER A 23 29.72 6.16 20.00
C SER A 23 30.45 6.60 21.29
N GLY A 24 30.01 7.68 21.93
CA GLY A 24 30.45 8.16 23.24
C GLY A 24 29.28 8.23 24.22
N SER A 25 29.10 7.19 25.04
CA SER A 25 28.17 7.11 26.20
C SER A 25 26.64 7.02 25.97
N GLU A 26 26.10 7.14 24.75
CA GLU A 26 24.64 7.22 24.48
C GLU A 26 24.02 6.00 23.76
N ALA A 27 24.69 4.84 23.75
CA ALA A 27 24.29 3.68 22.93
C ALA A 27 22.83 3.21 23.10
N GLY A 28 22.26 3.30 24.31
CA GLY A 28 20.86 2.92 24.57
C GLY A 28 19.83 3.91 24.03
N ALA A 29 20.10 5.22 24.14
CA ALA A 29 19.23 6.26 23.60
C ALA A 29 19.25 6.28 22.06
N ILE A 30 20.42 6.00 21.47
CA ILE A 30 20.59 5.91 20.02
C ILE A 30 19.78 4.74 19.43
N ALA A 31 19.80 3.57 20.07
CA ALA A 31 19.05 2.42 19.61
C ALA A 31 17.54 2.69 19.53
N GLN A 32 17.00 3.39 20.55
CA GLN A 32 15.59 3.78 20.59
C GLN A 32 15.24 4.77 19.46
N ILE A 33 16.10 5.75 19.18
CA ILE A 33 15.90 6.71 18.08
C ILE A 33 15.89 6.00 16.72
N ILE A 34 16.76 5.01 16.53
CA ILE A 34 16.82 4.22 15.28
C ILE A 34 15.53 3.40 15.10
N GLU A 35 15.06 2.75 16.16
CA GLU A 35 13.81 1.99 16.14
C GLU A 35 12.61 2.89 15.83
N GLU A 36 12.54 4.06 16.46
CA GLU A 36 11.47 5.03 16.23
C GLU A 36 11.49 5.55 14.78
N LYS A 37 12.68 5.85 14.25
CA LYS A 37 12.86 6.23 12.85
C LYS A 37 12.37 5.16 11.87
N GLU A 38 12.69 3.88 12.13
CA GLU A 38 12.24 2.78 11.27
C GLU A 38 10.73 2.57 11.37
N SER A 39 10.15 2.69 12.57
CA SER A 39 8.69 2.66 12.76
C SER A 39 7.98 3.76 11.96
N TYR A 40 8.49 5.00 12.01
CA TYR A 40 7.94 6.09 11.19
C TYR A 40 8.17 5.88 9.69
N ALA A 41 9.30 5.29 9.28
CA ALA A 41 9.53 4.96 7.88
C ALA A 41 8.54 3.90 7.37
N ILE A 42 8.20 2.90 8.19
CA ILE A 42 7.16 1.91 7.90
C ILE A 42 5.79 2.59 7.78
N PHE A 43 5.42 3.43 8.76
CA PHE A 43 4.16 4.16 8.77
C PHE A 43 4.01 5.09 7.56
N ALA A 44 5.07 5.81 7.19
CA ALA A 44 5.11 6.68 6.02
C ALA A 44 5.10 5.91 4.69
N GLY A 45 5.21 4.58 4.71
CA GLY A 45 5.22 3.73 3.52
C GLY A 45 6.57 3.67 2.80
N LEU A 46 7.65 4.11 3.42
CA LEU A 46 9.02 4.13 2.86
C LEU A 46 9.77 2.81 3.04
N ARG A 47 9.15 1.83 3.70
CA ARG A 47 9.67 0.48 3.87
C ARG A 47 8.75 -0.54 3.25
N LYS A 48 9.37 -1.53 2.61
CA LYS A 48 8.72 -2.78 2.20
C LYS A 48 8.38 -3.56 3.46
N VAL A 49 7.16 -4.08 3.54
CA VAL A 49 6.66 -4.82 4.70
C VAL A 49 6.03 -6.13 4.26
N GLU A 50 6.00 -7.10 5.16
CA GLU A 50 5.33 -8.38 4.95
C GLU A 50 4.64 -8.87 6.22
N ASN A 51 3.48 -9.51 6.06
CA ASN A 51 2.77 -10.23 7.12
C ASN A 51 1.65 -11.08 6.48
N GLU A 52 0.86 -11.79 7.28
CA GLU A 52 -0.42 -12.36 6.82
C GLU A 52 -1.39 -11.25 6.39
N GLY A 53 -2.29 -11.59 5.48
CA GLY A 53 -3.22 -10.60 4.96
C GLY A 53 -4.17 -11.11 3.91
N VAL A 54 -4.77 -10.18 3.19
CA VAL A 54 -5.80 -10.45 2.19
C VAL A 54 -5.36 -9.94 0.82
N VAL A 55 -5.65 -10.76 -0.20
CA VAL A 55 -5.48 -10.40 -1.61
C VAL A 55 -6.85 -10.37 -2.28
N ILE A 56 -7.21 -9.22 -2.82
CA ILE A 56 -8.44 -8.98 -3.57
C ILE A 56 -8.07 -8.83 -5.04
N THR A 57 -8.59 -9.72 -5.88
CA THR A 57 -8.39 -9.67 -7.34
C THR A 57 -9.68 -9.27 -8.02
N LEU A 58 -9.63 -8.20 -8.80
CA LEU A 58 -10.77 -7.58 -9.47
C LEU A 58 -10.52 -7.59 -10.98
N SER A 59 -11.46 -8.12 -11.74
CA SER A 59 -11.43 -8.05 -13.21
C SER A 59 -12.84 -7.89 -13.76
N CYS A 60 -12.94 -7.33 -14.96
CA CYS A 60 -14.19 -7.20 -15.67
C CYS A 60 -13.97 -7.43 -17.17
N LYS A 61 -15.00 -7.89 -17.89
CA LYS A 61 -14.93 -8.02 -19.36
C LYS A 61 -15.87 -7.02 -20.03
N ALA A 62 -15.48 -6.57 -21.22
CA ALA A 62 -16.28 -5.67 -22.06
C ALA A 62 -17.75 -6.13 -22.15
N PRO A 63 -18.73 -5.21 -22.14
CA PRO A 63 -18.57 -3.75 -22.21
C PRO A 63 -18.20 -3.09 -20.86
N ALA A 64 -18.10 -3.86 -19.78
CA ALA A 64 -17.68 -3.37 -18.47
C ALA A 64 -16.25 -2.85 -18.49
N ARG A 65 -15.98 -1.86 -17.64
CA ARG A 65 -14.64 -1.28 -17.43
C ARG A 65 -14.46 -0.99 -15.95
N MET A 66 -13.25 -1.23 -15.43
CA MET A 66 -12.92 -0.98 -14.04
C MET A 66 -13.28 0.47 -13.68
N ARG A 67 -13.93 0.66 -12.54
CA ARG A 67 -14.29 1.98 -12.00
C ARG A 67 -13.38 2.25 -10.81
N ASP A 68 -12.83 3.46 -10.73
CA ASP A 68 -12.01 3.89 -9.59
C ASP A 68 -12.80 3.85 -8.28
N SER A 69 -14.12 4.04 -8.32
CA SER A 69 -15.00 3.92 -7.17
C SER A 69 -14.98 2.53 -6.53
N VAL A 70 -14.88 1.46 -7.33
CA VAL A 70 -14.81 0.08 -6.84
C VAL A 70 -13.51 -0.15 -6.08
N LEU A 71 -12.37 0.33 -6.60
CA LEU A 71 -11.09 0.24 -5.92
C LEU A 71 -11.12 1.03 -4.60
N ARG A 72 -11.62 2.28 -4.64
CA ARG A 72 -11.73 3.13 -3.45
C ARG A 72 -12.63 2.53 -2.38
N GLN A 73 -13.72 1.86 -2.77
CA GLN A 73 -14.59 1.17 -1.82
C GLN A 73 -13.82 0.08 -1.07
N PHE A 74 -13.20 -0.88 -1.76
CA PHE A 74 -12.42 -1.93 -1.09
C PHE A 74 -11.29 -1.38 -0.22
N ILE A 75 -10.63 -0.30 -0.64
CA ILE A 75 -9.58 0.34 0.17
C ILE A 75 -10.13 0.93 1.45
N ASN A 76 -11.30 1.56 1.38
CA ASN A 76 -11.97 2.11 2.56
C ASN A 76 -12.47 1.01 3.49
N GLU A 77 -12.99 -0.10 2.94
CA GLU A 77 -13.37 -1.26 3.76
C GLU A 77 -12.16 -1.90 4.43
N LEU A 78 -11.06 -2.07 3.71
CA LEU A 78 -9.81 -2.56 4.33
C LEU A 78 -9.34 -1.61 5.44
N ALA A 79 -9.45 -0.30 5.24
CA ALA A 79 -9.12 0.67 6.27
C ALA A 79 -10.06 0.58 7.49
N SER A 80 -11.37 0.36 7.28
CA SER A 80 -12.34 0.17 8.37
C SER A 80 -12.09 -1.11 9.17
N LEU A 81 -11.52 -2.13 8.51
CA LEU A 81 -11.08 -3.40 9.10
C LEU A 81 -9.68 -3.34 9.73
N GLY A 82 -9.05 -2.15 9.80
CA GLY A 82 -7.77 -1.97 10.48
C GLY A 82 -6.55 -2.35 9.63
N ALA A 83 -6.63 -2.30 8.30
CA ALA A 83 -5.49 -2.53 7.44
C ALA A 83 -4.30 -1.61 7.76
N GLN A 84 -3.13 -2.20 8.00
CA GLN A 84 -1.90 -1.48 8.34
C GLN A 84 -1.10 -1.06 7.11
N ALA A 85 -1.18 -1.82 6.02
CA ALA A 85 -0.52 -1.51 4.76
C ALA A 85 -1.35 -2.04 3.59
N VAL A 86 -1.46 -1.26 2.53
CA VAL A 86 -2.21 -1.60 1.31
C VAL A 86 -1.36 -1.30 0.08
N SER A 87 -1.47 -2.12 -0.95
CA SER A 87 -1.01 -1.79 -2.30
C SER A 87 -2.04 -2.15 -3.35
N ILE A 88 -2.00 -1.44 -4.48
CA ILE A 88 -2.88 -1.66 -5.63
C ILE A 88 -1.98 -1.81 -6.84
N ASN A 89 -2.00 -2.98 -7.50
CA ASN A 89 -1.10 -3.30 -8.61
C ASN A 89 0.38 -3.02 -8.32
N GLY A 90 0.81 -3.27 -7.07
CA GLY A 90 2.19 -3.01 -6.63
C GLY A 90 2.50 -1.55 -6.26
N GLU A 91 1.53 -0.64 -6.34
CA GLU A 91 1.70 0.74 -5.86
C GLU A 91 1.33 0.83 -4.38
N ARG A 92 2.28 1.24 -3.53
CA ARG A 92 2.05 1.45 -2.09
C ARG A 92 1.04 2.57 -1.87
N LYS A 93 -0.08 2.26 -1.21
CA LYS A 93 -1.05 3.27 -0.78
C LYS A 93 -0.50 4.00 0.45
N VAL A 94 -0.44 5.32 0.36
CA VAL A 94 -0.20 6.26 1.47
C VAL A 94 -1.38 7.22 1.58
N SER A 95 -1.33 8.17 2.51
CA SER A 95 -2.43 9.12 2.76
C SER A 95 -2.76 10.00 1.56
N THR A 96 -1.75 10.38 0.78
CA THR A 96 -1.86 11.27 -0.39
C THR A 96 -2.01 10.53 -1.71
N THR A 97 -2.13 9.20 -1.69
CA THR A 97 -2.31 8.38 -2.91
C THR A 97 -3.59 8.76 -3.64
N GLU A 98 -3.44 9.24 -4.87
CA GLU A 98 -4.57 9.41 -5.78
C GLU A 98 -5.05 8.07 -6.34
N ILE A 99 -6.36 7.95 -6.53
CA ILE A 99 -7.00 6.84 -7.24
C ILE A 99 -8.14 7.44 -8.04
N ARG A 100 -7.97 7.58 -9.36
CA ARG A 100 -8.97 8.24 -10.21
C ARG A 100 -8.99 7.65 -11.61
N ALA A 101 -10.17 7.63 -12.22
CA ALA A 101 -10.30 7.28 -13.63
C ALA A 101 -9.99 8.50 -14.52
N VAL A 102 -9.23 8.28 -15.59
CA VAL A 102 -8.95 9.24 -16.66
C VAL A 102 -9.06 8.50 -17.99
N ASP A 103 -10.06 8.83 -18.78
CA ASP A 103 -10.38 8.14 -20.04
C ASP A 103 -10.49 6.60 -19.84
N ASP A 104 -9.59 5.86 -20.48
CA ASP A 104 -9.50 4.41 -20.48
C ASP A 104 -8.50 3.87 -19.44
N GLN A 105 -8.03 4.73 -18.53
CA GLN A 105 -7.03 4.39 -17.52
C GLN A 105 -7.52 4.69 -16.09
N ILE A 106 -7.07 3.89 -15.13
CA ILE A 106 -7.06 4.25 -13.71
C ILE A 106 -5.66 4.76 -13.38
N VAL A 107 -5.58 5.94 -12.76
CA VAL A 107 -4.32 6.51 -12.28
C VAL A 107 -4.21 6.27 -10.78
N ILE A 108 -3.12 5.64 -10.36
CA ILE A 108 -2.80 5.35 -8.95
C ILE A 108 -1.37 5.84 -8.70
N ASN A 109 -1.18 6.74 -7.75
CA ASN A 109 0.13 7.37 -7.48
C ASN A 109 0.80 7.96 -8.76
N GLY A 110 0.03 8.48 -9.72
CA GLY A 110 0.54 8.95 -11.00
C GLY A 110 0.82 7.87 -12.05
N VAL A 111 0.75 6.58 -11.70
CA VAL A 111 0.93 5.44 -12.61
C VAL A 111 -0.40 5.09 -13.27
N ARG A 112 -0.38 4.87 -14.60
CA ARG A 112 -1.57 4.57 -15.41
C ARG A 112 -1.75 3.07 -15.59
N PHE A 113 -2.94 2.58 -15.30
CA PHE A 113 -3.35 1.19 -15.46
C PHE A 113 -4.57 1.11 -16.39
N ASP A 114 -4.57 0.16 -17.33
CA ASP A 114 -5.69 -0.04 -18.24
C ASP A 114 -6.96 -0.46 -17.47
N ARG A 115 -8.11 0.14 -17.78
CA ARG A 115 -9.39 -0.19 -17.11
C ARG A 115 -9.92 -1.58 -17.43
N ASN A 116 -9.40 -2.26 -18.45
CA ASN A 116 -9.72 -3.65 -18.77
C ASN A 116 -8.73 -4.64 -18.16
N SER A 117 -7.69 -4.15 -17.47
CA SER A 117 -6.73 -5.00 -16.78
C SER A 117 -7.31 -5.55 -15.47
N THR A 118 -6.66 -6.60 -14.97
CA THR A 118 -6.92 -7.11 -13.62
C THR A 118 -6.25 -6.19 -12.61
N PHE A 119 -7.00 -5.82 -11.57
CA PHE A 119 -6.51 -5.08 -10.43
C PHE A 119 -6.34 -6.01 -9.25
N GLU A 120 -5.18 -5.96 -8.62
CA GLU A 120 -4.84 -6.70 -7.41
C GLU A 120 -4.65 -5.71 -6.27
N ILE A 121 -5.47 -5.83 -5.23
CA ILE A 121 -5.31 -5.11 -3.97
C ILE A 121 -4.75 -6.10 -2.96
N LYS A 122 -3.59 -5.76 -2.38
CA LYS A 122 -2.96 -6.52 -1.29
C LYS A 122 -3.04 -5.71 -0.02
N SER A 123 -3.39 -6.36 1.09
CA SER A 123 -3.52 -5.70 2.38
C SER A 123 -2.99 -6.57 3.52
N ILE A 124 -2.29 -5.94 4.46
CA ILE A 124 -1.92 -6.55 5.75
C ILE A 124 -2.96 -6.11 6.80
N VAL A 125 -3.52 -7.08 7.52
CA VAL A 125 -4.56 -6.93 8.55
C VAL A 125 -4.22 -7.85 9.73
N GLU A 126 -4.99 -7.78 10.83
CA GLU A 126 -4.80 -8.62 12.01
C GLU A 126 -5.04 -10.12 11.70
N PRO A 127 -4.02 -11.00 11.77
CA PRO A 127 -4.10 -12.40 11.35
C PRO A 127 -5.26 -13.17 11.99
N ASP A 128 -5.45 -13.01 13.30
CA ASP A 128 -6.48 -13.72 14.08
C ASP A 128 -7.92 -13.43 13.63
N THR A 129 -8.10 -12.33 12.88
CA THR A 129 -9.42 -11.87 12.41
C THR A 129 -9.70 -12.21 10.95
N ILE A 130 -8.71 -12.68 10.18
CA ILE A 130 -8.81 -12.78 8.72
C ILE A 130 -9.96 -13.69 8.30
N ASP A 131 -9.91 -14.96 8.71
CA ASP A 131 -10.85 -15.98 8.25
C ASP A 131 -12.23 -15.85 8.91
N ASN A 132 -12.28 -15.36 10.15
CA ASN A 132 -13.51 -15.31 10.94
C ASN A 132 -14.30 -14.00 10.77
N TYR A 133 -13.65 -12.92 10.35
CA TYR A 133 -14.28 -11.59 10.27
C TYR A 133 -13.99 -10.84 8.98
N VAL A 134 -12.72 -10.63 8.64
CA VAL A 134 -12.31 -9.80 7.48
C VAL A 134 -12.83 -10.39 6.17
N ILE A 135 -12.56 -11.66 5.90
CA ILE A 135 -13.02 -12.33 4.66
C ILE A 135 -14.55 -12.37 4.57
N PRO A 136 -15.29 -12.85 5.60
CA PRO A 136 -16.75 -12.82 5.58
C PRO A 136 -17.33 -11.43 5.33
N TYR A 137 -16.75 -10.39 5.94
CA TYR A 137 -17.16 -9.01 5.74
C TYR A 137 -16.94 -8.57 4.29
N LEU A 138 -15.74 -8.78 3.74
CA LEU A 138 -15.43 -8.37 2.37
C LEU A 138 -16.22 -9.18 1.32
N GLU A 139 -16.56 -10.44 1.61
CA GLU A 139 -17.46 -11.23 0.75
C GLU A 139 -18.90 -10.68 0.77
N ASN A 140 -19.36 -10.12 1.89
CA ASN A 140 -20.64 -9.38 1.93
C ASN A 140 -20.56 -8.11 1.06
N VAL A 141 -19.53 -7.29 1.23
CA VAL A 141 -19.29 -6.09 0.40
C VAL A 141 -19.25 -6.44 -1.08
N LYS A 142 -18.52 -7.51 -1.44
CA LYS A 142 -18.46 -8.02 -2.82
C LYS A 142 -19.85 -8.39 -3.33
N SER A 143 -20.68 -9.04 -2.52
CA SER A 143 -22.03 -9.45 -2.93
C SER A 143 -22.90 -8.23 -3.24
N VAL A 144 -22.92 -7.24 -2.34
CA VAL A 144 -23.65 -5.97 -2.55
C VAL A 144 -23.16 -5.24 -3.79
N LEU A 145 -21.83 -5.17 -3.98
CA LEU A 145 -21.25 -4.49 -5.13
C LEU A 145 -21.60 -5.20 -6.45
N LEU A 146 -21.59 -6.53 -6.48
CA LEU A 146 -21.96 -7.30 -7.68
C LEU A 146 -23.45 -7.12 -8.03
N GLU A 147 -24.33 -6.92 -7.04
CA GLU A 147 -25.72 -6.55 -7.29
C GLU A 147 -25.84 -5.16 -7.92
N GLU A 148 -25.08 -4.17 -7.44
CA GLU A 148 -25.07 -2.82 -8.02
C GLU A 148 -24.51 -2.79 -9.45
N LEU A 149 -23.52 -3.63 -9.73
CA LEU A 149 -22.87 -3.75 -11.03
C LEU A 149 -23.65 -4.62 -12.04
N THR A 150 -24.93 -4.92 -11.76
CA THR A 150 -25.89 -5.68 -12.59
C THR A 150 -25.56 -5.76 -14.09
N GLY A 151 -25.41 -6.99 -14.62
CA GLY A 151 -25.27 -7.25 -16.06
C GLY A 151 -23.85 -7.17 -16.63
N GLU A 152 -22.85 -6.92 -15.80
CA GLU A 152 -21.45 -6.81 -16.22
C GLU A 152 -20.65 -8.08 -15.84
N ASN A 153 -19.70 -8.50 -16.68
CA ASN A 153 -18.84 -9.68 -16.48
C ASN A 153 -17.74 -9.42 -15.43
N TRP A 154 -18.11 -9.07 -14.20
CA TRP A 154 -17.16 -8.86 -13.11
C TRP A 154 -16.75 -10.18 -12.45
N THR A 155 -15.50 -10.22 -12.02
CA THR A 155 -14.97 -11.31 -11.20
C THR A 155 -14.17 -10.69 -10.08
N ILE A 156 -14.61 -10.93 -8.85
CA ILE A 156 -13.97 -10.47 -7.62
C ILE A 156 -13.63 -11.70 -6.79
N THR A 157 -12.35 -11.88 -6.49
CA THR A 157 -11.86 -12.98 -5.66
C THR A 157 -11.15 -12.40 -4.44
N ILE A 158 -11.42 -12.96 -3.27
CA ILE A 158 -10.84 -12.54 -2.00
C ILE A 158 -10.16 -13.77 -1.39
N LYS A 159 -8.90 -13.64 -1.01
CA LYS A 159 -8.10 -14.75 -0.46
C LYS A 159 -7.30 -14.32 0.75
N HIS A 160 -7.27 -15.18 1.75
CA HIS A 160 -6.25 -15.15 2.78
C HIS A 160 -4.92 -15.63 2.17
N GLU A 161 -3.85 -14.87 2.40
CA GLU A 161 -2.48 -15.30 2.13
C GLU A 161 -1.63 -15.17 3.40
N ASN A 162 -0.94 -16.24 3.79
CA ASN A 162 -0.06 -16.26 4.98
C ASN A 162 1.19 -15.37 4.81
N LYS A 163 1.43 -14.85 3.60
CA LYS A 163 2.54 -13.94 3.32
C LYS A 163 2.15 -12.98 2.21
N VAL A 164 1.66 -11.82 2.62
CA VAL A 164 1.42 -10.66 1.76
C VAL A 164 2.61 -9.71 1.87
N VAL A 165 3.24 -9.42 0.74
CA VAL A 165 4.34 -8.45 0.65
C VAL A 165 3.80 -7.16 0.05
N ILE A 166 3.95 -6.05 0.78
CA ILE A 166 3.60 -4.71 0.33
C ILE A 166 4.90 -3.93 0.05
N PRO A 167 5.08 -3.39 -1.17
CA PRO A 167 6.30 -2.66 -1.52
C PRO A 167 6.43 -1.34 -0.76
N ALA A 168 7.63 -0.76 -0.81
CA ALA A 168 7.84 0.63 -0.41
C ALA A 168 7.24 1.57 -1.48
N LEU A 169 6.85 2.77 -1.06
CA LEU A 169 6.50 3.87 -1.95
C LEU A 169 7.73 4.22 -2.79
N SER A 170 7.55 4.27 -4.12
CA SER A 170 8.64 4.63 -5.02
C SER A 170 8.88 6.15 -5.00
N GLU A 171 10.15 6.56 -5.07
CA GLU A 171 10.59 7.96 -4.89
C GLU A 171 10.14 8.88 -6.03
N ASP A 172 9.86 8.32 -7.20
CA ASP A 172 9.39 9.02 -8.39
C ASP A 172 7.87 9.25 -8.39
N ARG A 173 7.15 8.78 -7.36
CA ARG A 173 5.70 8.95 -7.24
C ARG A 173 5.35 10.32 -6.68
N ILE A 174 4.26 10.90 -7.17
CA ILE A 174 3.76 12.19 -6.67
C ILE A 174 3.50 12.17 -5.16
N SER A 175 3.07 11.03 -4.62
CA SER A 175 2.75 10.84 -3.20
C SER A 175 4.00 10.82 -2.30
N TYR A 176 5.20 10.74 -2.88
CA TYR A 176 6.47 10.81 -2.16
C TYR A 176 6.88 12.26 -1.85
N GLN A 177 6.36 13.23 -2.60
CA GLN A 177 6.74 14.64 -2.48
C GLN A 177 6.23 15.23 -1.16
N LYS A 178 7.16 15.73 -0.35
CA LYS A 178 6.88 16.35 0.96
C LYS A 178 7.59 17.69 1.17
N ASP A 179 8.25 18.20 0.14
CA ASP A 179 9.17 19.35 0.23
C ASP A 179 8.47 20.67 0.59
N LEU A 180 7.14 20.70 0.51
CA LEU A 180 6.30 21.85 0.87
C LEU A 180 5.78 21.80 2.32
N LEU A 181 6.04 20.71 3.05
CA LEU A 181 5.54 20.53 4.42
C LEU A 181 6.53 21.14 5.43
N LEU A 182 6.06 22.15 6.16
CA LEU A 182 6.77 22.73 7.29
C LEU A 182 5.96 22.49 8.57
N PRO A 183 6.59 22.08 9.68
CA PRO A 183 5.89 21.94 10.96
C PRO A 183 5.40 23.32 11.44
N VAL A 184 4.24 23.33 12.09
CA VAL A 184 3.74 24.51 12.83
C VAL A 184 4.06 24.28 14.31
N GLU A 185 4.55 25.32 14.99
CA GLU A 185 4.81 25.34 16.43
C GLU A 185 3.52 25.40 17.28
#